data_AF-A0A6G3PM31-F1
#
_entry.id   AF-A0A6G3PM31-F1
#
_cell.length_a   1.000
_cell.length_b   1.000
_cell.length_c   1.000
_cell.angle_alpha   90.00
_cell.angle_beta   90.00
_cell.angle_gamma   90.00
#
_symmetry.space_group_name_H-M   'P 1'
#
loop_
_entity.id
_entity.type
_entity.pdbx_description
1 polymer ?
#
loop_
_entity_poly.entity_id
_entity_poly.type
_entity_poly.pdbx_seq_one_letter_code
_entity_poly.pdbx_strand_id
1 'polypeptide(L)'
;MDLALLASVGGFFALRATPVPGGGHQPLELLYAGANAPLTARVDKVAARLAAPERRVAASIAHLGLAARLWSLALGPAALLGRVPDLGPGLLHWDPSATSPDDLWLAGAAELPGTAAVIREQVQYGHLVPLAEAFRREGNISPRLLWGNAGSALAGAVRELVAFARAQDRPDVAARARA
;
A
#
# COMPACT_ATOMS: atom_id res chain seq x y z
N MET A 1 6.42 -8.62 -14.67
CA MET A 1 6.30 -7.15 -14.54
C MET A 1 7.65 -6.44 -14.53
N ASP A 2 7.80 -5.29 -15.19
CA ASP A 2 9.03 -4.46 -15.15
C ASP A 2 9.10 -3.66 -13.84
N LEU A 3 9.81 -4.18 -12.85
CA LEU A 3 9.91 -3.58 -11.51
C LEU A 3 10.75 -2.30 -11.48
N ALA A 4 11.70 -2.14 -12.41
CA ALA A 4 12.54 -0.95 -12.48
C ALA A 4 11.73 0.25 -12.98
N LEU A 5 10.87 0.03 -13.98
CA LEU A 5 9.94 1.06 -14.44
C LEU A 5 8.99 1.51 -13.33
N LEU A 6 8.41 0.57 -12.56
CA LEU A 6 7.54 0.91 -11.43
C LEU A 6 8.29 1.76 -10.38
N ALA A 7 9.51 1.36 -10.04
CA ALA A 7 10.33 2.09 -9.08
C ALA A 7 10.71 3.50 -9.55
N SER A 8 10.74 3.75 -10.86
CA SER A 8 11.06 5.08 -11.42
C SER A 8 9.97 6.14 -11.20
N VAL A 9 8.73 5.73 -10.88
CA VAL A 9 7.67 6.68 -10.46
C VAL A 9 7.95 7.24 -9.06
N GLY A 10 8.47 6.39 -8.16
CA GLY A 10 8.84 6.78 -6.81
C GLY A 10 8.88 5.60 -5.84
N GLY A 11 9.42 5.83 -4.64
CA GLY A 11 9.64 4.77 -3.64
C GLY A 11 8.36 4.02 -3.23
N PHE A 12 7.19 4.66 -3.32
CA PHE A 12 5.89 4.04 -3.04
C PHE A 12 5.36 3.16 -4.18
N PHE A 13 5.92 3.24 -5.39
CA PHE A 13 5.53 2.39 -6.53
C PHE A 13 6.48 1.21 -6.70
N ALA A 14 7.65 1.25 -6.07
CA ALA A 14 8.58 0.14 -6.07
C ALA A 14 7.99 -1.08 -5.32
N LEU A 15 8.09 -2.23 -5.99
CA LEU A 15 7.64 -3.54 -5.52
C LEU A 15 8.85 -4.48 -5.39
N ARG A 16 8.98 -5.16 -4.24
CA ARG A 16 9.94 -6.25 -4.07
C ARG A 16 9.27 -7.56 -4.45
N ALA A 17 9.93 -8.35 -5.29
CA ALA A 17 9.50 -9.70 -5.69
C ALA A 17 10.41 -10.81 -5.15
N THR A 18 11.55 -10.45 -4.55
CA THR A 18 12.43 -11.36 -3.83
C THR A 18 12.32 -11.12 -2.33
N PRO A 19 12.37 -12.17 -1.50
CA PRO A 19 12.41 -12.01 -0.05
C PRO A 19 13.52 -11.04 0.35
N VAL A 20 13.25 -10.15 1.29
CA VAL A 20 14.28 -9.26 1.86
C VAL A 20 15.09 -10.09 2.87
N PRO A 21 16.41 -10.31 2.65
CA PRO A 21 17.21 -11.14 3.54
C PRO A 21 17.23 -10.59 4.98
N GLY A 22 16.94 -11.45 5.96
CA GLY A 22 16.86 -11.05 7.38
C GLY A 22 15.64 -10.20 7.75
N GLY A 23 14.71 -9.97 6.82
CA GLY A 23 13.48 -9.23 7.06
C GLY A 23 12.45 -9.99 7.92
N GLY A 24 11.65 -9.24 8.69
CA GLY A 24 10.56 -9.77 9.50
C GLY A 24 9.24 -9.93 8.75
N HIS A 25 9.28 -10.04 7.41
CA HIS A 25 8.11 -10.04 6.55
C HIS A 25 7.17 -11.21 6.85
N GLN A 26 5.93 -10.88 7.18
CA GLN A 26 4.85 -11.84 7.42
C GLN A 26 3.68 -11.55 6.46
N PRO A 27 2.95 -12.58 5.98
CA PRO A 27 1.75 -12.38 5.17
C PRO A 27 0.75 -11.43 5.86
N LEU A 28 0.19 -10.48 5.11
CA LEU A 28 -0.81 -9.54 5.65
C LEU A 28 -2.08 -10.25 6.14
N GLU A 29 -2.39 -11.45 5.62
CA GLU A 29 -3.49 -12.27 6.12
C GLU A 29 -3.38 -12.57 7.63
N LEU A 30 -2.16 -12.71 8.18
CA LEU A 30 -1.97 -12.96 9.60
C LEU A 30 -2.38 -11.74 10.43
N LEU A 31 -2.03 -10.54 9.97
CA LEU A 31 -2.49 -9.29 10.58
C LEU A 31 -4.03 -9.21 10.53
N TYR A 32 -4.62 -9.54 9.38
CA TYR A 32 -6.08 -9.47 9.19
C TYR A 32 -6.83 -10.48 10.06
N ALA A 33 -6.23 -11.66 10.29
CA ALA A 33 -6.72 -12.69 11.21
C ALA A 33 -6.57 -12.33 12.71
N GLY A 34 -5.89 -11.23 13.05
CA GLY A 34 -5.82 -10.70 14.41
C GLY A 34 -4.43 -10.77 15.06
N ALA A 35 -3.38 -11.14 14.34
CA ALA A 35 -2.00 -10.99 14.82
C ALA A 35 -1.61 -9.51 14.85
N ASN A 36 -2.08 -8.79 15.87
CA ASN A 36 -1.97 -7.32 15.95
C ASN A 36 -0.59 -6.81 16.40
N ALA A 37 0.29 -7.66 16.96
CA ALA A 37 1.58 -7.20 17.50
C ALA A 37 2.47 -6.46 16.47
N PRO A 38 2.60 -6.92 15.20
CA PRO A 38 3.26 -6.15 14.13
C PRO A 38 2.66 -4.75 13.93
N LEU A 39 1.33 -4.63 13.99
CA LEU A 39 0.63 -3.37 13.84
C LEU A 39 0.91 -2.43 15.01
N THR A 40 0.84 -2.92 16.25
CA THR A 40 1.20 -2.16 17.45
C THR A 40 2.62 -1.63 17.36
N ALA A 41 3.58 -2.48 16.97
CA ALA A 41 4.98 -2.08 16.80
C ALA A 41 5.16 -1.01 15.71
N ARG A 42 4.39 -1.10 14.61
CA ARG A 42 4.39 -0.05 13.58
C ARG A 42 3.89 1.28 14.14
N VAL A 43 2.79 1.28 14.87
CA VAL A 43 2.22 2.49 15.47
C VAL A 43 3.19 3.10 16.48
N ASP A 44 3.82 2.28 17.32
CA ASP A 44 4.85 2.74 18.28
C ASP A 44 6.02 3.40 17.57
N LYS A 45 6.52 2.79 16.50
CA LYS A 45 7.60 3.33 15.68
C LYS A 45 7.24 4.69 15.09
N VAL A 46 6.02 4.83 14.55
CA VAL A 46 5.54 6.10 14.00
C VAL A 46 5.36 7.15 15.09
N ALA A 47 4.83 6.77 16.25
CA ALA A 47 4.64 7.66 17.39
C ALA A 47 5.97 8.22 17.89
N ALA A 48 6.97 7.35 18.07
CA ALA A 48 8.32 7.74 18.48
C ALA A 48 8.98 8.67 17.45
N ARG A 49 8.92 8.32 16.16
CA ARG A 49 9.53 9.13 15.08
C ARG A 49 8.94 10.53 14.97
N LEU A 50 7.64 10.68 15.18
CA LEU A 50 6.93 11.95 15.01
C LEU A 50 6.79 12.73 16.31
N ALA A 51 7.26 12.20 17.45
CA ALA A 51 6.92 12.69 18.78
C ALA A 51 5.40 12.98 18.89
N ALA A 52 4.59 12.04 18.38
CA ALA A 52 3.18 12.27 18.18
C ALA A 52 2.50 12.57 19.54
N PRO A 53 1.70 13.65 19.65
CA PRO A 53 1.09 14.05 20.91
C PRO A 53 0.06 13.01 21.40
N GLU A 54 -0.49 12.22 20.47
CA GLU A 54 -1.45 11.16 20.77
C GLU A 54 -1.19 9.93 19.89
N ARG A 55 -1.36 8.73 20.47
CA ARG A 55 -1.21 7.47 19.76
C ARG A 55 -2.10 7.36 18.52
N ARG A 56 -3.34 7.86 18.58
CA ARG A 56 -4.28 7.82 17.45
C ARG A 56 -3.78 8.60 16.22
N VAL A 57 -2.97 9.64 16.43
CA VAL A 57 -2.35 10.40 15.32
C VAL A 57 -1.30 9.53 14.64
N ALA A 58 -0.43 8.89 15.42
CA ALA A 58 0.56 7.96 14.89
C ALA A 58 -0.08 6.77 14.15
N ALA A 59 -1.15 6.21 14.70
CA ALA A 59 -1.88 5.13 14.06
C ALA A 59 -2.60 5.57 12.77
N SER A 60 -3.20 6.76 12.75
CA SER A 60 -3.76 7.34 11.51
C SER A 60 -2.68 7.49 10.42
N ILE A 61 -1.49 7.99 10.79
CA ILE A 61 -0.36 8.17 9.86
C ILE A 61 0.21 6.82 9.40
N ALA A 62 0.31 5.84 10.31
CA ALA A 62 0.71 4.47 9.97
C ALA A 62 -0.26 3.84 8.95
N HIS A 63 -1.56 3.97 9.19
CA HIS A 63 -2.60 3.50 8.27
C HIS A 63 -2.52 4.21 6.92
N LEU A 64 -2.40 5.54 6.92
CA LEU A 64 -2.27 6.34 5.68
C LEU A 64 -1.08 5.88 4.84
N GLY A 65 0.08 5.66 5.47
CA GLY A 65 1.28 5.18 4.79
C GLY A 65 1.08 3.82 4.14
N LEU A 66 0.49 2.85 4.86
CA LEU A 66 0.25 1.52 4.31
C LEU A 66 -0.83 1.53 3.22
N ALA A 67 -1.90 2.31 3.39
CA ALA A 67 -2.92 2.50 2.36
C ALA A 67 -2.33 3.11 1.08
N ALA A 68 -1.44 4.09 1.21
CA ALA A 68 -0.74 4.69 0.06
C ALA A 68 0.16 3.68 -0.65
N ARG A 69 0.81 2.77 0.09
CA ARG A 69 1.57 1.67 -0.51
C ARG A 69 0.69 0.72 -1.30
N LEU A 70 -0.41 0.25 -0.70
CA LEU A 70 -1.35 -0.66 -1.35
C LEU A 70 -1.93 -0.06 -2.64
N TRP A 71 -2.33 1.21 -2.60
CA TRP A 71 -2.79 1.91 -3.81
C TRP A 71 -1.71 2.02 -4.87
N SER A 72 -0.50 2.39 -4.49
CA SER A 72 0.60 2.60 -5.44
C SER A 72 1.03 1.29 -6.12
N LEU A 73 1.03 0.16 -5.39
CA LEU A 73 1.34 -1.17 -5.92
C LEU A 73 0.30 -1.68 -6.92
N ALA A 74 -0.95 -1.21 -6.86
CA ALA A 74 -1.97 -1.53 -7.86
C ALA A 74 -2.01 -0.51 -9.02
N LEU A 75 -2.04 0.79 -8.69
CA LEU A 75 -2.24 1.84 -9.69
C LEU A 75 -1.03 2.05 -10.59
N GLY A 76 0.20 1.90 -10.08
CA GLY A 76 1.42 2.02 -10.87
C GLY A 76 1.45 1.03 -12.03
N PRO A 77 1.40 -0.28 -11.75
CA PRO A 77 1.31 -1.31 -12.78
C PRO A 77 0.11 -1.14 -13.71
N ALA A 78 -1.08 -0.82 -13.19
CA ALA A 78 -2.25 -0.62 -14.03
C ALA A 78 -2.07 0.53 -15.03
N ALA A 79 -1.55 1.67 -14.57
CA ALA A 79 -1.35 2.84 -15.40
C ALA A 79 -0.19 2.65 -16.39
N LEU A 80 0.90 1.98 -15.99
CA LEU A 80 2.11 1.83 -16.81
C LEU A 80 2.05 0.64 -17.77
N LEU A 81 1.43 -0.46 -17.35
CA LEU A 81 1.52 -1.77 -18.00
C LEU A 81 0.16 -2.38 -18.33
N GLY A 82 -0.95 -1.78 -17.88
CA GLY A 82 -2.30 -2.29 -18.10
C GLY A 82 -2.65 -3.56 -17.32
N ARG A 83 -1.79 -3.96 -16.37
CA ARG A 83 -1.90 -5.18 -15.57
C ARG A 83 -1.55 -4.85 -14.12
N VAL A 84 -2.07 -5.62 -13.18
CA VAL A 84 -1.71 -5.52 -11.75
C VAL A 84 -1.16 -6.84 -11.27
N PRO A 85 -0.19 -6.84 -10.32
CA PRO A 85 0.15 -8.09 -9.65
C PRO A 85 -1.07 -8.60 -8.88
N ASP A 86 -1.17 -9.91 -8.69
CA ASP A 86 -2.05 -10.49 -7.67
C ASP A 86 -1.55 -10.03 -6.30
N LEU A 87 -2.36 -9.26 -5.60
CA LEU A 87 -2.04 -8.70 -4.29
C LEU A 87 -2.72 -9.49 -3.17
N GLY A 88 -3.16 -10.73 -3.38
CA GLY A 88 -3.80 -11.54 -2.34
C GLY A 88 -3.09 -11.44 -0.97
N PRO A 89 -3.82 -11.32 0.15
CA PRO A 89 -3.23 -11.03 1.47
C PRO A 89 -2.28 -12.11 1.99
N GLY A 90 -2.37 -13.34 1.47
CA GLY A 90 -1.41 -14.42 1.73
C GLY A 90 -0.12 -14.32 0.90
N LEU A 91 -0.12 -13.55 -0.19
CA LEU A 91 1.04 -13.34 -1.07
C LEU A 91 1.78 -12.04 -0.74
N LEU A 92 1.09 -11.03 -0.21
CA LEU A 92 1.70 -9.75 0.13
C LEU A 92 2.19 -9.74 1.57
N HIS A 93 3.50 -9.84 1.75
CA HIS A 93 4.15 -9.88 3.04
C HIS A 93 4.61 -8.49 3.46
N TRP A 94 4.43 -8.19 4.75
CA TRP A 94 4.73 -6.89 5.35
C TRP A 94 5.71 -7.01 6.52
N ASP A 95 6.68 -6.11 6.56
CA ASP A 95 7.55 -5.89 7.72
C ASP A 95 7.23 -4.52 8.35
N PRO A 96 6.68 -4.48 9.59
CA PRO A 96 6.33 -3.23 10.27
C PRO A 96 7.55 -2.35 10.62
N SER A 97 8.72 -2.97 10.73
CA SER A 97 9.99 -2.32 11.06
C SER A 97 10.64 -1.68 9.84
N ALA A 98 10.30 -2.10 8.63
CA ALA A 98 10.84 -1.52 7.40
C ALA A 98 10.05 -0.27 6.95
N THR A 99 10.56 0.39 5.92
CA THR A 99 9.90 1.49 5.23
C THR A 99 9.92 1.24 3.74
N SER A 100 8.97 1.82 3.02
CA SER A 100 8.96 1.84 1.55
C SER A 100 10.36 2.13 0.99
N PRO A 101 10.85 1.33 0.03
CA PRO A 101 10.14 0.25 -0.66
C PRO A 101 10.25 -1.14 -0.02
N ASP A 102 11.04 -1.30 1.03
CA ASP A 102 11.40 -2.61 1.60
C ASP A 102 10.39 -3.11 2.65
N ASP A 103 9.33 -2.32 2.92
CA ASP A 103 8.23 -2.67 3.80
C ASP A 103 7.35 -3.80 3.27
N LEU A 104 7.24 -3.94 1.96
CA LEU A 104 6.39 -4.94 1.30
C LEU A 104 7.20 -5.81 0.33
N TRP A 105 6.94 -7.11 0.41
CA TRP A 105 7.43 -8.12 -0.52
C TRP A 105 6.25 -8.96 -1.03
N LEU A 106 6.18 -9.16 -2.34
CA LEU A 106 5.18 -10.02 -2.96
C LEU A 106 5.77 -11.39 -3.28
N ALA A 107 5.22 -12.43 -2.64
CA ALA A 107 5.53 -13.83 -2.88
C ALA A 107 4.64 -14.37 -4.01
N GLY A 108 4.87 -13.92 -5.24
CA GLY A 108 4.08 -14.35 -6.39
C GLY A 108 4.41 -13.58 -7.67
N ALA A 109 4.06 -14.16 -8.81
CA ALA A 109 4.30 -13.58 -10.13
C ALA A 109 3.03 -13.52 -11.01
N ALA A 110 1.86 -13.91 -10.47
CA ALA A 110 0.60 -13.83 -11.20
C ALA A 110 0.24 -12.37 -11.47
N GLU A 111 -0.24 -12.10 -12.69
CA GLU A 111 -0.69 -10.78 -13.13
C GLU A 111 -2.17 -10.86 -13.52
N LEU A 112 -2.95 -9.88 -13.06
CA LEU A 112 -4.37 -9.72 -13.32
C LEU A 112 -4.61 -8.51 -14.26
N PRO A 113 -5.77 -8.42 -14.92
CA PRO A 113 -6.13 -7.25 -15.72
C PRO A 113 -6.14 -5.95 -14.88
N GLY A 114 -5.50 -4.88 -15.36
CA GLY A 114 -5.42 -3.59 -14.65
C GLY A 114 -6.68 -2.73 -14.75
N THR A 115 -7.84 -3.33 -14.48
CA THR A 115 -9.14 -2.65 -14.51
C THR A 115 -9.52 -2.10 -13.13
N ALA A 116 -10.33 -1.05 -13.09
CA ALA A 116 -10.83 -0.48 -11.83
C ALA A 116 -11.57 -1.52 -10.97
N ALA A 117 -12.28 -2.47 -11.59
CA ALA A 117 -12.97 -3.54 -10.89
C ALA A 117 -11.99 -4.49 -10.17
N VAL A 118 -10.93 -4.94 -10.86
CA VAL A 118 -9.89 -5.79 -10.27
C VAL A 118 -9.12 -5.04 -9.18
N ILE A 119 -8.75 -3.78 -9.43
CA ILE A 119 -8.04 -2.96 -8.45
C ILE A 119 -8.89 -2.76 -7.19
N ARG A 120 -10.20 -2.52 -7.34
CA ARG A 120 -11.13 -2.41 -6.21
C ARG A 120 -11.20 -3.73 -5.42
N GLU A 121 -11.27 -4.86 -6.11
CA GLU A 121 -11.29 -6.17 -5.45
C GLU A 121 -10.01 -6.41 -4.65
N GLN A 122 -8.86 -6.24 -5.29
CA GLN A 122 -7.56 -6.51 -4.70
C GLN A 122 -7.23 -5.55 -3.54
N VAL A 123 -7.43 -4.24 -3.75
CA VAL A 123 -6.98 -3.23 -2.79
C VAL A 123 -8.07 -2.88 -1.79
N GLN A 124 -9.26 -2.48 -2.25
CA GLN A 124 -10.29 -2.02 -1.34
C GLN A 124 -10.82 -3.16 -0.47
N TYR A 125 -11.27 -4.26 -1.09
CA TYR A 125 -11.85 -5.38 -0.35
C TYR A 125 -10.79 -6.34 0.20
N GLY A 126 -9.75 -6.65 -0.59
CA GLY A 126 -8.66 -7.54 -0.17
C GLY A 126 -7.77 -6.97 0.93
N HIS A 127 -7.62 -5.65 1.03
CA HIS A 127 -6.72 -5.03 2.00
C HIS A 127 -7.30 -3.89 2.83
N LEU A 128 -7.88 -2.85 2.23
CA LEU A 128 -8.22 -1.63 2.98
C LEU A 128 -9.35 -1.86 3.99
N VAL A 129 -10.35 -2.67 3.64
CA VAL A 129 -11.40 -3.09 4.57
C VAL A 129 -10.83 -3.88 5.75
N PRO A 130 -10.11 -5.01 5.56
CA PRO A 130 -9.56 -5.76 6.70
C PRO A 130 -8.46 -5.00 7.46
N LEU A 131 -7.68 -4.15 6.79
CA LEU A 131 -6.71 -3.28 7.43
C LEU A 131 -7.40 -2.26 8.35
N ALA A 132 -8.48 -1.63 7.89
CA ALA A 132 -9.26 -0.71 8.72
C ALA A 132 -9.79 -1.42 9.97
N GLU A 133 -10.30 -2.65 9.82
CA GLU A 133 -10.72 -3.47 10.97
C GLU A 133 -9.57 -3.81 11.91
N ALA A 134 -8.36 -4.11 11.41
CA ALA A 134 -7.19 -4.33 12.25
C ALA A 134 -6.81 -3.09 13.08
N PHE A 135 -6.83 -1.90 12.46
CA PHE A 135 -6.59 -0.64 13.18
C PHE A 135 -7.68 -0.32 14.19
N ARG A 136 -8.95 -0.63 13.90
CA ARG A 136 -10.05 -0.47 14.85
C ARG A 136 -9.92 -1.38 16.07
N ARG A 137 -9.34 -2.57 15.91
CA ARG A 137 -9.04 -3.49 17.02
C ARG A 137 -7.84 -3.03 17.85
N GLU A 138 -6.82 -2.46 17.20
CA GLU A 138 -5.61 -1.95 17.89
C GLU A 138 -5.89 -0.70 18.71
N GLY A 139 -6.69 0.23 18.18
CA GLY A 139 -7.04 1.46 18.85
C GLY A 139 -8.42 1.94 18.42
N ASN A 140 -9.07 2.74 19.27
CA ASN A 140 -10.39 3.29 18.99
C ASN A 140 -10.34 4.40 17.91
N ILE A 141 -9.90 4.06 16.71
CA ILE A 141 -9.82 4.95 15.56
C ILE A 141 -11.16 4.97 14.83
N SER A 142 -11.58 6.18 14.48
CA SER A 142 -12.81 6.40 13.72
C SER A 142 -12.76 5.69 12.36
N PRO A 143 -13.76 4.86 12.02
CA PRO A 143 -13.89 4.27 10.69
C PRO A 143 -13.88 5.33 9.57
N ARG A 144 -14.51 6.49 9.82
CA ARG A 144 -14.54 7.60 8.87
C ARG A 144 -13.14 8.16 8.58
N LEU A 145 -12.27 8.22 9.59
CA LEU A 145 -10.89 8.68 9.41
C LEU A 145 -10.09 7.68 8.56
N LEU A 146 -10.26 6.38 8.80
CA LEU A 146 -9.59 5.33 8.02
C LEU A 146 -9.99 5.37 6.55
N TRP A 147 -11.29 5.55 6.26
CA TRP A 147 -11.77 5.79 4.88
C TRP A 147 -11.24 7.10 4.29
N GLY A 148 -11.15 8.17 5.09
CA GLY A 148 -10.52 9.42 4.68
C GLY A 148 -9.05 9.24 4.29
N ASN A 149 -8.30 8.44 5.07
CA ASN A 149 -6.90 8.10 4.77
C ASN A 149 -6.79 7.26 3.49
N ALA A 150 -7.66 6.27 3.31
CA ALA A 150 -7.69 5.46 2.10
C ALA A 150 -7.97 6.30 0.85
N GLY A 151 -8.93 7.23 0.92
CA GLY A 151 -9.27 8.14 -0.18
C GLY A 151 -8.17 9.16 -0.48
N SER A 152 -7.55 9.75 0.55
CA SER A 152 -6.46 10.70 0.37
C SER A 152 -5.19 10.04 -0.17
N ALA A 153 -4.91 8.81 0.25
CA ALA A 153 -3.84 7.96 -0.29
C ALA A 153 -4.06 7.64 -1.78
N LEU A 154 -5.28 7.24 -2.16
CA LEU A 154 -5.66 7.01 -3.57
C LEU A 154 -5.41 8.27 -4.40
N ALA A 155 -5.94 9.40 -3.96
CA ALA A 155 -5.78 10.67 -4.66
C ALA A 155 -4.30 11.09 -4.75
N GLY A 156 -3.50 10.79 -3.72
CA GLY A 156 -2.04 10.99 -3.74
C GLY A 156 -1.34 10.17 -4.81
N ALA A 157 -1.59 8.86 -4.84
CA ALA A 157 -0.98 7.96 -5.84
C ALA A 157 -1.34 8.37 -7.28
N VAL A 158 -2.60 8.74 -7.54
CA VAL A 158 -3.02 9.23 -8.87
C VAL A 158 -2.30 10.53 -9.25
N ARG A 159 -2.14 11.48 -8.30
CA ARG A 159 -1.41 12.73 -8.57
C ARG A 159 0.06 12.47 -8.93
N GLU A 160 0.73 11.57 -8.21
CA GLU A 160 2.12 11.18 -8.51
C GLU A 160 2.23 10.54 -9.90
N LEU A 161 1.32 9.62 -10.26
CA LEU A 161 1.31 9.00 -11.59
C LEU A 161 1.07 10.02 -12.70
N VAL A 162 0.15 10.97 -12.50
CA VAL A 162 -0.11 12.04 -13.47
C VAL A 162 1.10 12.97 -13.60
N ALA A 163 1.77 13.30 -12.50
CA ALA A 163 2.98 14.12 -12.52
C ALA A 163 4.13 13.41 -13.25
N PHE A 164 4.37 12.14 -12.93
CA PHE A 164 5.33 11.29 -13.63
C PHE A 164 5.03 11.22 -15.13
N ALA A 165 3.78 10.93 -15.48
CA ALA A 165 3.35 10.81 -16.87
C ALA A 165 3.58 12.11 -17.67
N ARG A 166 3.38 13.27 -17.05
CA ARG A 166 3.71 14.57 -17.67
C ARG A 166 5.21 14.74 -17.87
N ALA A 167 6.01 14.41 -16.86
CA ALA A 167 7.47 14.53 -16.93
C ALA A 167 8.10 13.60 -17.98
N GLN A 168 7.47 12.46 -18.27
CA GLN A 168 7.94 11.46 -19.23
C GLN A 168 7.29 11.56 -20.62
N ASP A 169 6.44 12.57 -20.86
CA ASP A 169 5.62 12.72 -22.08
C ASP A 169 4.79 11.47 -22.42
N ARG A 170 4.08 10.95 -21.41
CA ARG A 170 3.25 9.74 -21.45
C ARG A 170 1.77 10.04 -21.21
N PRO A 171 1.07 10.72 -22.13
CA PRO A 171 -0.34 11.09 -21.94
C PRO A 171 -1.27 9.87 -21.77
N ASP A 172 -0.91 8.71 -22.33
CA ASP A 172 -1.63 7.45 -22.18
C ASP A 172 -1.64 6.96 -20.73
N VAL A 173 -0.52 7.07 -20.02
CA VAL A 173 -0.38 6.71 -18.59
C VAL A 173 -1.23 7.66 -17.74
N ALA A 174 -1.21 8.96 -18.03
CA ALA A 174 -2.04 9.94 -17.33
C ALA A 174 -3.55 9.73 -17.55
N ALA A 175 -3.95 9.24 -18.72
CA ALA A 175 -5.33 8.87 -18.99
C ALA A 175 -5.74 7.63 -18.19
N ARG A 176 -4.94 6.56 -18.23
CA ARG A 176 -5.20 5.33 -17.45
C ARG A 176 -5.22 5.57 -15.95
N ALA A 177 -4.36 6.43 -15.42
CA ALA A 177 -4.33 6.75 -13.99
C ALA A 177 -5.59 7.49 -13.49
N ARG A 178 -6.34 8.15 -14.39
CA ARG A 178 -7.55 8.91 -14.05
C ARG A 178 -8.86 8.14 -14.28
N ALA A 179 -8.81 7.06 -15.05
CA ALA A 179 -9.96 6.23 -15.40
C ALA A 179 -10.41 5.37 -14.22
#